data_AF-A0A2G9SDH5-F1
#
_entry.id   AF-A0A2G9SDH5-F1
#
_cell.length_a   1.000
_cell.length_b   1.000
_cell.length_c   1.000
_cell.angle_alpha   90.00
_cell.angle_beta   90.00
_cell.angle_gamma   90.00
#
_symmetry.space_group_name_H-M   'P 1'
#
loop_
_entity.id
_entity.type
_entity.pdbx_description
1 polymer ?
#
loop_
_entity_poly.entity_id
_entity_poly.type
_entity_poly.pdbx_seq_one_letter_code
_entity_poly.pdbx_strand_id
1 'polypeptide(L)'
;QYMQKKNPLYSEMKEETVWAMERFNNYVNENFATAKSLPQDWVLNVFTKRMQQIMIHCFLSVKSKLECRRGFFDLIGCDFLIDDDFKVWLLEMNCNPALHTNCEVLKEVIPNVVNETLDLALEIFKKSFKGQRIMPLNTQRKFVLLYNGETNEQAIKFNWPRSSSPAKEEKKTAPAENQIRLVKNVEKPQRSFKPLADNASRI
;
A
#
# COMPACT_ATOMS: atom_id res chain seq x y z
N GLN A 1 -9.84 -18.18 1.48
CA GLN A 1 -10.75 -19.31 1.14
C GLN A 1 -10.90 -20.38 2.22
N TYR A 2 -9.92 -20.65 3.11
CA TYR A 2 -10.03 -21.75 4.08
C TYR A 2 -11.27 -21.68 4.98
N MET A 3 -11.67 -20.47 5.41
CA MET A 3 -12.89 -20.27 6.20
C MET A 3 -14.17 -20.57 5.42
N GLN A 4 -14.24 -20.19 4.14
CA GLN A 4 -15.41 -20.45 3.28
C GLN A 4 -15.58 -21.94 2.97
N LYS A 5 -14.48 -22.71 2.86
CA LYS A 5 -14.49 -24.16 2.65
C LYS A 5 -15.20 -24.95 3.76
N LYS A 6 -15.38 -24.35 4.93
CA LYS A 6 -16.11 -24.96 6.05
C LYS A 6 -17.63 -24.87 5.89
N ASN A 7 -18.14 -24.08 4.94
CA ASN A 7 -19.56 -23.97 4.67
C ASN A 7 -20.05 -25.21 3.88
N PRO A 8 -21.14 -25.89 4.30
CA PRO A 8 -21.70 -27.04 3.59
C PRO A 8 -22.02 -26.79 2.11
N LEU A 9 -22.38 -25.56 1.74
CA LEU A 9 -22.73 -25.15 0.37
C LEU A 9 -21.51 -24.73 -0.47
N TYR A 10 -20.29 -24.83 0.07
CA TYR A 10 -19.09 -24.33 -0.60
C TYR A 10 -18.88 -24.97 -1.98
N SER A 11 -19.10 -26.29 -2.11
CA SER A 11 -18.91 -27.00 -3.38
C SER A 11 -19.80 -26.45 -4.51
N GLU A 12 -21.00 -25.99 -4.16
CA GLU A 12 -21.98 -25.45 -5.11
C GLU A 12 -21.72 -23.97 -5.41
N MET A 13 -21.21 -23.21 -4.45
CA MET A 13 -21.03 -21.75 -4.59
C MET A 13 -19.61 -21.31 -4.84
N LYS A 14 -18.61 -22.20 -4.85
CA LYS A 14 -17.18 -21.82 -4.95
C LYS A 14 -16.87 -20.92 -6.14
N GLU A 15 -17.52 -21.16 -7.29
CA GLU A 15 -17.32 -20.37 -8.50
C GLU A 15 -17.97 -18.98 -8.38
N GLU A 16 -19.00 -18.84 -7.56
CA GLU A 16 -19.65 -17.56 -7.25
C GLU A 16 -18.90 -16.76 -6.18
N THR A 17 -18.00 -17.38 -5.41
CA THR A 17 -17.18 -16.70 -4.41
C THR A 17 -15.92 -16.04 -4.95
N VAL A 18 -15.55 -16.30 -6.20
CA VAL A 18 -14.34 -15.75 -6.83
C VAL A 18 -14.68 -15.25 -8.23
N TRP A 19 -14.50 -13.96 -8.48
CA TRP A 19 -14.76 -13.35 -9.77
C TRP A 19 -13.47 -12.84 -10.43
N ALA A 20 -13.42 -12.96 -11.75
CA ALA A 20 -12.45 -12.23 -12.55
C ALA A 20 -12.74 -10.71 -12.47
N MET A 21 -11.72 -9.89 -12.76
CA MET A 21 -11.82 -8.43 -12.68
C MET A 21 -12.87 -7.86 -13.65
N GLU A 22 -13.03 -8.46 -14.82
CA GLU A 22 -14.01 -8.10 -15.83
C GLU A 22 -15.44 -8.32 -15.31
N ARG A 23 -15.70 -9.47 -14.68
CA ARG A 23 -17.00 -9.77 -14.08
C ARG A 23 -17.30 -8.80 -12.93
N PHE A 24 -16.31 -8.51 -12.08
CA PHE A 24 -16.47 -7.55 -11.00
C PHE A 24 -16.77 -6.14 -11.52
N ASN A 25 -16.07 -5.71 -12.59
CA ASN A 25 -16.30 -4.42 -13.23
C ASN A 25 -17.73 -4.29 -13.78
N ASN A 26 -18.20 -5.30 -14.50
CA ASN A 26 -19.56 -5.32 -15.05
C ASN A 26 -20.60 -5.25 -13.93
N TYR A 27 -20.42 -6.03 -12.86
CA TYR A 27 -21.30 -6.00 -11.70
C TYR A 27 -21.39 -4.60 -11.06
N VAL A 28 -20.25 -3.93 -10.87
CA VAL A 28 -20.23 -2.56 -10.31
C VAL A 28 -20.90 -1.56 -11.26
N ASN A 29 -20.67 -1.66 -12.56
CA ASN A 29 -21.30 -0.82 -13.57
C ASN A 29 -22.84 -0.95 -13.54
N GLU A 30 -23.34 -2.19 -13.49
CA GLU A 30 -24.78 -2.47 -13.52
C GLU A 30 -25.50 -2.11 -12.22
N ASN A 31 -24.88 -2.35 -11.07
CA ASN A 31 -25.57 -2.31 -9.78
C ASN A 31 -25.27 -1.03 -8.97
N PHE A 32 -24.12 -0.40 -9.17
CA PHE A 32 -23.67 0.69 -8.29
C PHE A 32 -23.31 1.98 -9.01
N ALA A 33 -22.98 1.96 -10.31
CA ALA A 33 -22.48 3.15 -10.99
C ALA A 33 -23.43 4.34 -10.90
N THR A 34 -24.73 4.13 -11.15
CA THR A 34 -25.73 5.21 -11.03
C THR A 34 -25.95 5.63 -9.58
N ALA A 35 -26.20 4.66 -8.69
CA ALA A 35 -26.56 4.94 -7.29
C ALA A 35 -25.43 5.62 -6.50
N LYS A 36 -24.18 5.29 -6.80
CA LYS A 36 -22.98 5.81 -6.13
C LYS A 36 -22.25 6.87 -6.97
N SER A 37 -22.82 7.28 -8.11
CA SER A 37 -22.22 8.25 -9.04
C SER A 37 -20.77 7.88 -9.43
N LEU A 38 -20.52 6.59 -9.66
CA LEU A 38 -19.19 6.10 -10.04
C LEU A 38 -18.96 6.31 -11.53
N PRO A 39 -17.72 6.61 -11.97
CA PRO A 39 -17.37 6.60 -13.38
C PRO A 39 -17.55 5.20 -13.98
N GLN A 40 -17.78 5.16 -15.30
CA GLN A 40 -17.76 3.93 -16.07
C GLN A 40 -16.43 3.18 -15.85
N ASP A 41 -16.53 1.87 -15.66
CA ASP A 41 -15.40 0.98 -15.44
C ASP A 41 -14.55 1.39 -14.23
N TRP A 42 -15.22 1.80 -13.15
CA TRP A 42 -14.56 2.19 -11.89
C TRP A 42 -13.58 1.12 -11.39
N VAL A 43 -13.91 -0.17 -11.54
CA VAL A 43 -13.05 -1.29 -11.11
C VAL A 43 -11.77 -1.33 -11.94
N LEU A 44 -11.86 -1.32 -13.26
CA LEU A 44 -10.68 -1.42 -14.13
C LEU A 44 -9.85 -0.14 -14.18
N ASN A 45 -10.42 1.00 -13.79
CA ASN A 45 -9.76 2.29 -13.78
C ASN A 45 -9.39 2.79 -12.38
N VAL A 46 -10.37 3.25 -11.62
CA VAL A 46 -10.13 3.97 -10.35
C VAL A 46 -9.57 3.01 -9.29
N PHE A 47 -10.18 1.84 -9.16
CA PHE A 47 -9.79 0.83 -8.18
C PHE A 47 -8.39 0.27 -8.45
N THR A 48 -8.10 -0.18 -9.68
CA THR A 48 -6.76 -0.68 -10.06
C THR A 48 -5.66 0.37 -9.86
N LYS A 49 -5.88 1.62 -10.29
CA LYS A 49 -4.95 2.73 -10.05
C LYS A 49 -4.73 2.96 -8.55
N ARG A 50 -5.80 2.89 -7.75
CA ARG A 50 -5.71 3.08 -6.31
C ARG A 50 -4.92 1.95 -5.64
N MET A 51 -5.12 0.70 -6.04
CA MET A 51 -4.31 -0.43 -5.57
C MET A 51 -2.83 -0.23 -5.89
N GLN A 52 -2.49 0.18 -7.13
CA GLN A 52 -1.11 0.46 -7.54
C GLN A 52 -0.45 1.55 -6.68
N GLN A 53 -1.18 2.64 -6.41
CA GLN A 53 -0.71 3.72 -5.55
C GLN A 53 -0.45 3.27 -4.11
N ILE A 54 -1.32 2.42 -3.56
CA ILE A 54 -1.13 1.90 -2.21
C ILE A 54 0.10 0.96 -2.18
N MET A 55 0.20 0.03 -3.13
CA MET A 55 1.34 -0.90 -3.23
C MET A 55 2.68 -0.16 -3.33
N ILE A 56 2.79 0.87 -4.19
CA ILE A 56 4.03 1.63 -4.30
C ILE A 56 4.33 2.43 -3.03
N HIS A 57 3.31 2.96 -2.34
CA HIS A 57 3.52 3.67 -1.09
C HIS A 57 4.06 2.75 0.01
N CYS A 58 3.52 1.54 0.12
CA CYS A 58 4.01 0.51 1.03
C CYS A 58 5.47 0.15 0.69
N PHE A 59 5.76 -0.12 -0.58
CA PHE A 59 7.12 -0.42 -1.03
C PHE A 59 8.12 0.69 -0.69
N LEU A 60 7.80 1.94 -1.04
CA LEU A 60 8.67 3.09 -0.78
C LEU A 60 8.93 3.31 0.72
N SER A 61 7.95 3.01 1.57
CA SER A 61 8.06 3.16 3.03
C SER A 61 9.05 2.19 3.66
N VAL A 62 9.32 1.05 3.01
CA VAL A 62 10.25 0.03 3.50
C VAL A 62 11.50 -0.13 2.63
N LYS A 63 11.56 0.54 1.47
CA LYS A 63 12.64 0.42 0.48
C LYS A 63 14.04 0.48 1.08
N SER A 64 14.31 1.42 1.99
CA SER A 64 15.63 1.57 2.63
C SER A 64 16.02 0.42 3.56
N LYS A 65 15.06 -0.40 3.98
CA LYS A 65 15.24 -1.57 4.85
C LYS A 65 15.30 -2.88 4.06
N LEU A 66 14.99 -2.86 2.76
CA LEU A 66 15.00 -4.06 1.93
C LEU A 66 16.44 -4.37 1.50
N GLU A 67 16.87 -5.61 1.71
CA GLU A 67 18.14 -6.09 1.19
C GLU A 67 17.99 -6.49 -0.27
N CYS A 68 18.58 -5.71 -1.17
CA CYS A 68 18.64 -6.08 -2.59
C CYS A 68 19.81 -7.03 -2.83
N ARG A 69 19.55 -8.34 -2.82
CA ARG A 69 20.52 -9.36 -3.21
C ARG A 69 20.22 -9.87 -4.61
N ARG A 70 21.27 -10.08 -5.40
CA ARG A 70 21.13 -10.56 -6.76
C ARG A 70 20.57 -11.99 -6.78
N GLY A 71 19.56 -12.22 -7.61
CA GLY A 71 18.87 -13.50 -7.71
C GLY A 71 17.76 -13.71 -6.68
N PHE A 72 17.55 -12.76 -5.77
CA PHE A 72 16.41 -12.76 -4.86
C PHE A 72 15.26 -11.97 -5.48
N PHE A 73 14.06 -12.52 -5.37
CA PHE A 73 12.81 -11.87 -5.74
C PHE A 73 11.70 -12.44 -4.85
N ASP A 74 10.67 -11.65 -4.62
CA ASP A 74 9.49 -12.06 -3.86
C ASP A 74 8.23 -11.85 -4.69
N LEU A 75 7.33 -12.83 -4.65
CA LEU A 75 5.96 -12.70 -5.14
C LEU A 75 5.07 -12.38 -3.94
N ILE A 76 4.56 -11.15 -3.87
CA ILE A 76 3.75 -10.67 -2.74
C ILE A 76 2.27 -10.64 -3.13
N GLY A 77 1.42 -11.25 -2.30
CA GLY A 77 -0.04 -11.07 -2.37
C GLY A 77 -0.48 -9.85 -1.58
N CYS A 78 -1.40 -9.04 -2.13
CA CYS A 78 -1.97 -7.89 -1.43
C CYS A 78 -3.47 -8.05 -1.31
N ASP A 79 -3.97 -7.99 -0.09
CA ASP A 79 -5.40 -8.17 0.19
C ASP A 79 -6.05 -6.81 0.37
N PHE A 80 -7.00 -6.49 -0.51
CA PHE A 80 -7.72 -5.22 -0.51
C PHE A 80 -9.19 -5.41 -0.14
N LEU A 81 -9.73 -4.42 0.54
CA LEU A 81 -11.15 -4.29 0.85
C LEU A 81 -11.71 -3.02 0.23
N ILE A 82 -12.94 -3.11 -0.29
CA ILE A 82 -13.73 -1.97 -0.74
C ILE A 82 -14.87 -1.80 0.26
N ASP A 83 -15.04 -0.60 0.81
CA ASP A 83 -16.14 -0.29 1.72
C ASP A 83 -17.39 0.23 0.98
N ASP A 84 -18.44 0.53 1.75
CA ASP A 84 -19.73 1.00 1.23
C ASP A 84 -19.64 2.34 0.48
N ASP A 85 -18.60 3.13 0.75
CA ASP A 85 -18.31 4.41 0.08
C ASP A 85 -17.36 4.22 -1.12
N PHE A 86 -17.12 2.97 -1.54
CA PHE A 86 -16.20 2.62 -2.62
C PHE A 86 -14.76 3.11 -2.36
N LYS A 87 -14.36 3.19 -1.09
CA LYS A 87 -12.97 3.47 -0.71
C LYS A 87 -12.20 2.17 -0.59
N VAL A 88 -10.95 2.22 -1.05
CA VAL A 88 -10.04 1.08 -1.12
C VAL A 88 -9.09 1.08 0.06
N TRP A 89 -9.05 -0.03 0.78
CA TRP A 89 -8.22 -0.25 1.95
C TRP A 89 -7.32 -1.46 1.73
N LEU A 90 -6.03 -1.31 2.01
CA LEU A 90 -5.12 -2.46 2.11
C LEU A 90 -5.28 -3.07 3.50
N LEU A 91 -5.54 -4.38 3.55
CA LEU A 91 -5.64 -5.13 4.79
C LEU A 91 -4.26 -5.68 5.18
N GLU A 92 -3.63 -6.41 4.26
CA GLU A 92 -2.33 -7.04 4.50
C GLU A 92 -1.53 -7.27 3.20
N MET A 93 -0.23 -7.51 3.37
CA MET A 93 0.67 -7.96 2.32
C MET A 93 1.34 -9.26 2.77
N ASN A 94 1.23 -10.29 1.95
CA ASN A 94 1.66 -11.66 2.25
C ASN A 94 2.81 -12.07 1.34
N CYS A 95 3.96 -12.43 1.93
CA CYS A 95 5.11 -12.96 1.16
C CYS A 95 4.92 -14.40 0.67
N ASN A 96 3.85 -15.07 1.08
CA ASN A 96 3.49 -16.42 0.65
C ASN A 96 2.03 -16.42 0.17
N PRO A 97 1.73 -15.81 -0.99
CA PRO A 97 0.38 -15.81 -1.53
C PRO A 97 -0.07 -17.24 -1.83
N ALA A 98 -1.35 -17.54 -1.58
CA ALA A 98 -1.90 -18.86 -1.87
C ALA A 98 -2.02 -19.07 -3.39
N LEU A 99 -1.40 -20.13 -3.91
CA LEU A 99 -1.38 -20.47 -5.34
C LEU A 99 -2.29 -21.66 -5.70
N HIS A 100 -3.30 -21.94 -4.88
CA HIS A 100 -4.23 -23.05 -5.14
C HIS A 100 -5.28 -22.69 -6.20
N THR A 101 -5.49 -23.58 -7.17
CA THR A 101 -6.38 -23.39 -8.33
C THR A 101 -7.75 -24.05 -8.14
N ASN A 102 -8.45 -23.72 -7.04
CA ASN A 102 -9.65 -24.45 -6.61
C ASN A 102 -10.94 -24.11 -7.40
N CYS A 103 -10.91 -23.05 -8.21
CA CYS A 103 -12.01 -22.60 -9.07
C CYS A 103 -11.48 -22.18 -10.44
N GLU A 104 -12.37 -22.00 -11.41
CA GLU A 104 -11.97 -21.82 -12.80
C GLU A 104 -11.18 -20.53 -13.03
N VAL A 105 -11.61 -19.44 -12.39
CA VAL A 105 -10.89 -18.16 -12.40
C VAL A 105 -9.46 -18.32 -11.90
N LEU A 106 -9.24 -19.07 -10.82
CA LEU A 106 -7.89 -19.26 -10.27
C LEU A 106 -7.03 -20.17 -11.14
N LYS A 107 -7.62 -21.19 -11.80
CA LYS A 107 -6.91 -22.03 -12.78
C LYS A 107 -6.43 -21.23 -13.98
N GLU A 108 -7.16 -20.19 -14.37
CA GLU A 108 -6.75 -19.31 -15.46
C GLU A 108 -5.69 -18.30 -15.01
N VAL A 109 -5.88 -17.65 -13.85
CA VAL A 109 -5.04 -16.53 -13.43
C VAL A 109 -3.70 -16.99 -12.85
N ILE A 110 -3.70 -17.97 -11.95
CA ILE A 110 -2.50 -18.33 -11.17
C ILE A 110 -1.34 -18.82 -12.05
N PRO A 111 -1.53 -19.74 -13.01
CA PRO A 111 -0.41 -20.21 -13.83
C PRO A 111 0.23 -19.08 -14.64
N ASN A 112 -0.57 -18.13 -15.14
CA ASN A 112 -0.06 -16.98 -15.89
C ASN A 112 0.79 -16.07 -15.00
N VAL A 113 0.34 -15.78 -13.78
CA VAL A 113 1.09 -14.97 -12.81
C VAL A 113 2.42 -15.64 -12.46
N VAL A 114 2.43 -16.94 -12.17
CA VAL A 114 3.65 -17.67 -11.80
C VAL A 114 4.63 -17.73 -12.96
N ASN A 115 4.16 -18.08 -14.16
CA ASN A 115 5.01 -18.19 -15.34
C ASN A 115 5.65 -16.83 -15.70
N GLU A 116 4.86 -15.76 -15.76
CA GLU A 116 5.38 -14.42 -16.04
C GLU A 116 6.36 -13.94 -14.97
N THR A 117 6.10 -14.23 -13.68
CA THR A 117 7.01 -13.91 -12.57
C THR A 117 8.37 -14.60 -12.75
N LEU A 118 8.37 -15.90 -13.07
CA LEU A 118 9.61 -16.66 -13.26
C LEU A 118 10.37 -16.22 -14.51
N ASP A 119 9.67 -15.98 -15.61
CA ASP A 119 10.27 -15.47 -16.85
C ASP A 119 10.95 -14.11 -16.61
N LEU A 120 10.30 -13.20 -15.87
CA LEU A 120 10.86 -11.90 -15.50
C LEU A 120 12.07 -12.04 -14.57
N ALA A 121 11.95 -12.84 -13.51
CA ALA A 121 13.04 -13.06 -12.55
C ALA A 121 14.29 -13.62 -13.25
N LEU A 122 14.11 -14.61 -14.14
CA LEU A 122 15.20 -15.22 -14.91
C LEU A 122 15.80 -14.24 -15.93
N GLU A 123 14.98 -13.45 -16.62
CA GLU A 123 15.47 -12.42 -17.54
C GLU A 123 16.32 -11.38 -16.81
N ILE A 124 15.79 -10.82 -15.72
CA ILE A 124 16.48 -9.82 -14.88
C ILE A 124 17.79 -10.39 -14.36
N PHE A 125 17.78 -11.62 -13.84
CA PHE A 125 18.97 -12.28 -13.35
C PHE A 125 20.04 -12.45 -14.44
N LYS A 126 19.65 -12.91 -15.64
CA LYS A 126 20.58 -13.11 -16.77
C LYS A 126 21.18 -11.78 -17.25
N LYS A 127 20.37 -10.72 -17.37
CA LYS A 127 20.85 -9.39 -17.75
C LYS A 127 21.79 -8.80 -16.71
N SER A 128 21.40 -8.87 -15.43
CA SER A 128 22.24 -8.47 -14.31
C SER A 128 23.55 -9.26 -14.27
N PHE A 129 23.51 -10.58 -14.59
CA PHE A 129 24.71 -11.41 -14.70
C PHE A 129 25.68 -10.96 -15.77
N LYS A 130 25.16 -10.52 -16.91
CA LYS A 130 25.97 -10.06 -18.04
C LYS A 130 26.34 -8.58 -17.95
N GLY A 131 25.97 -7.88 -16.89
CA GLY A 131 26.17 -6.42 -16.77
C GLY A 131 25.38 -5.62 -17.83
N GLN A 132 24.28 -6.17 -18.34
CA GLN A 132 23.44 -5.52 -19.34
C GLN A 132 22.42 -4.60 -18.65
N ARG A 133 21.92 -3.60 -19.39
CA ARG A 133 20.77 -2.82 -18.93
C ARG A 133 19.57 -3.74 -18.71
N ILE A 134 18.88 -3.57 -17.58
CA ILE A 134 17.72 -4.41 -17.24
C ILE A 134 16.57 -4.14 -18.22
N MET A 135 16.30 -2.87 -18.50
CA MET A 135 15.28 -2.46 -19.44
C MET A 135 15.78 -2.48 -20.90
N PRO A 136 14.90 -2.78 -21.87
CA PRO A 136 13.49 -3.18 -21.73
C PRO A 136 13.33 -4.66 -21.35
N LEU A 137 12.31 -5.03 -20.57
CA LEU A 137 12.01 -6.43 -20.23
C LEU A 137 11.21 -7.08 -21.35
N ASN A 138 11.78 -8.09 -21.99
CA ASN A 138 11.18 -8.76 -23.15
C ASN A 138 10.11 -9.79 -22.74
N THR A 139 10.22 -10.34 -21.53
CA THR A 139 9.26 -11.33 -21.02
C THR A 139 8.08 -10.71 -20.28
N GLN A 140 8.05 -9.38 -20.12
CA GLN A 140 6.92 -8.66 -19.53
C GLN A 140 5.70 -8.74 -20.45
N ARG A 141 4.56 -9.19 -19.92
CA ARG A 141 3.29 -9.34 -20.63
C ARG A 141 2.20 -8.51 -19.94
N LYS A 142 1.52 -9.07 -18.93
CA LYS A 142 0.40 -8.42 -18.24
C LYS A 142 0.85 -7.63 -17.01
N PHE A 143 2.07 -7.85 -16.52
CA PHE A 143 2.58 -7.12 -15.37
C PHE A 143 2.80 -5.65 -15.72
N VAL A 144 2.52 -4.78 -14.76
CA VAL A 144 2.75 -3.34 -14.87
C VAL A 144 3.92 -2.95 -13.97
N LEU A 145 4.95 -2.33 -14.55
CA LEU A 145 6.09 -1.82 -13.79
C LEU A 145 5.68 -0.56 -13.04
N LEU A 146 5.66 -0.63 -11.70
CA LEU A 146 5.28 0.51 -10.85
C LEU A 146 6.48 1.39 -10.46
N TYR A 147 7.65 0.79 -10.25
CA TYR A 147 8.84 1.48 -9.79
C TYR A 147 10.09 0.93 -10.49
N ASN A 148 10.93 1.83 -10.99
CA ASN A 148 12.27 1.51 -11.47
C ASN A 148 13.30 2.35 -10.70
N GLY A 149 14.22 1.70 -10.01
CA GLY A 149 15.29 2.38 -9.26
C GLY A 149 16.40 2.98 -10.12
N GLU A 150 16.46 2.66 -11.42
CA GLU A 150 17.43 3.25 -12.37
C GLU A 150 17.03 4.67 -12.82
N THR A 151 15.75 5.01 -12.75
CA THR A 151 15.24 6.37 -13.01
C THR A 151 15.44 7.26 -11.78
N ASN A 152 16.21 8.35 -11.93
CA ASN A 152 16.44 9.39 -10.93
C ASN A 152 15.14 9.75 -10.16
N GLU A 153 15.24 9.92 -8.84
CA GLU A 153 14.15 10.08 -7.85
C GLU A 153 13.20 11.30 -8.03
N GLN A 154 13.23 11.98 -9.17
CA GLN A 154 12.50 13.24 -9.41
C GLN A 154 11.13 13.06 -10.07
N ALA A 155 10.77 11.86 -10.54
CA ALA A 155 9.54 11.63 -11.31
C ALA A 155 8.28 11.30 -10.47
N ILE A 156 8.41 10.99 -9.19
CA ILE A 156 7.25 10.65 -8.32
C ILE A 156 6.82 11.88 -7.52
N LYS A 157 6.46 12.96 -8.21
CA LYS A 157 5.60 14.01 -7.66
C LYS A 157 4.18 13.77 -8.15
N PHE A 158 3.52 12.75 -7.60
CA PHE A 158 2.08 12.62 -7.79
C PHE A 158 1.39 13.78 -7.07
N ASN A 159 0.70 14.64 -7.82
CA ASN A 159 -0.16 15.69 -7.28
C ASN A 159 -1.30 15.04 -6.49
N TRP A 160 -1.16 15.00 -5.17
CA TRP A 160 -2.21 14.56 -4.27
C TRP A 160 -3.20 15.71 -4.02
N PRO A 161 -4.51 15.53 -4.23
CA PRO A 161 -5.49 16.46 -3.69
C PRO A 161 -5.49 16.34 -2.16
N ARG A 162 -4.95 17.36 -1.48
CA ARG A 162 -4.99 17.44 -0.02
C ARG A 162 -6.45 17.38 0.43
N SER A 163 -6.81 16.35 1.19
CA SER A 163 -8.04 16.35 1.97
C SER A 163 -7.92 17.48 3.01
N SER A 164 -8.70 18.53 2.85
CA SER A 164 -8.79 19.63 3.80
C SER A 164 -9.34 19.11 5.12
N SER A 165 -8.49 19.03 6.14
CA SER A 165 -8.96 19.06 7.53
C SER A 165 -9.47 20.48 7.84
N PRO A 166 -10.51 20.65 8.67
CA PRO A 166 -11.05 21.97 8.97
C PRO A 166 -9.99 22.82 9.65
N ALA A 167 -9.77 24.03 9.12
CA ALA A 167 -8.89 25.01 9.72
C ALA A 167 -9.39 25.39 11.12
N LYS A 168 -8.50 25.38 12.12
CA LYS A 168 -8.77 25.99 13.42
C LYS A 168 -8.87 27.50 13.21
N GLU A 169 -10.01 28.09 13.54
CA GLU A 169 -10.19 29.54 13.59
C GLU A 169 -9.28 30.14 14.67
N GLU A 170 -8.23 30.85 14.26
CA GLU A 170 -7.52 31.78 15.13
C GLU A 170 -8.31 33.10 15.21
N LYS A 171 -8.87 33.36 16.39
CA LYS A 171 -9.48 34.65 16.73
C LYS A 171 -8.42 35.75 16.74
N LYS A 172 -8.48 36.66 15.76
CA LYS A 172 -7.75 37.93 15.78
C LYS A 172 -8.27 38.81 16.92
N THR A 173 -7.40 39.19 17.85
CA THR A 173 -7.65 40.29 18.80
C THR A 173 -6.72 41.46 18.46
N ALA A 174 -7.31 42.66 18.34
CA ALA A 174 -6.64 43.90 17.99
C ALA A 174 -5.79 44.45 19.16
N PRO A 175 -4.79 45.32 18.91
CA PRO A 175 -3.85 45.76 19.93
C PRO A 175 -4.43 46.91 20.77
N ALA A 176 -4.17 46.89 22.08
CA ALA A 176 -4.42 48.01 22.98
C ALA A 176 -3.11 48.53 23.56
N GLU A 177 -3.08 49.85 23.72
CA GLU A 177 -1.93 50.73 23.89
C GLU A 177 -1.24 50.64 25.26
N ASN A 178 -0.01 51.16 25.28
CA ASN A 178 0.90 51.37 26.42
C ASN A 178 0.23 52.06 27.63
N GLN A 179 0.42 51.47 28.82
CA GLN A 179 0.57 52.23 30.06
C GLN A 179 1.72 51.69 30.93
N ILE A 180 2.51 52.65 31.40
CA ILE A 180 3.76 52.54 32.15
C ILE A 180 3.45 52.29 33.64
N ARG A 181 4.19 51.40 34.33
CA ARG A 181 4.95 51.66 35.59
C ARG A 181 5.25 50.43 36.49
N LEU A 182 6.52 50.39 36.89
CA LEU A 182 7.16 49.96 38.16
C LEU A 182 7.27 48.48 38.61
N VAL A 183 8.48 47.95 38.41
CA VAL A 183 9.44 47.30 39.36
C VAL A 183 8.91 46.39 40.48
N LYS A 184 9.39 45.14 40.52
CA LYS A 184 10.20 44.56 41.64
C LYS A 184 10.80 43.17 41.28
N ASN A 185 12.12 43.06 41.49
CA ASN A 185 12.90 41.83 41.51
C ASN A 185 12.41 40.87 42.60
N VAL A 186 12.27 39.58 42.30
CA VAL A 186 12.47 38.48 43.26
C VAL A 186 13.04 37.25 42.53
N GLU A 187 13.98 36.57 43.19
CA GLU A 187 15.00 35.63 42.72
C GLU A 187 14.50 34.25 42.23
N LYS A 188 15.33 33.61 41.40
CA LYS A 188 15.25 32.17 41.08
C LYS A 188 15.81 31.33 42.23
N PRO A 189 15.23 30.15 42.52
CA PRO A 189 15.97 29.05 43.13
C PRO A 189 16.23 27.92 42.13
N GLN A 190 17.51 27.54 42.03
CA GLN A 190 18.00 26.30 41.41
C GLN A 190 17.44 25.07 42.16
N ARG A 191 17.13 24.00 41.44
CA ARG A 191 17.08 22.65 42.02
C ARG A 191 18.14 21.76 41.37
N SER A 192 19.07 21.36 42.20
CA SER A 192 20.17 20.44 41.97
C SER A 192 19.71 18.98 41.90
N PHE A 193 20.31 18.23 40.98
CA PHE A 193 20.27 16.77 40.90
C PHE A 193 20.91 16.09 42.13
N LYS A 194 20.38 14.93 42.52
CA LYS A 194 21.12 13.85 43.19
C LYS A 194 20.69 12.49 42.62
N PRO A 195 21.63 11.58 42.29
CA PRO A 195 21.33 10.22 41.84
C PRO A 195 21.13 9.28 43.03
N LEU A 196 20.28 8.26 42.89
CA LEU A 196 20.15 7.16 43.85
C LEU A 196 20.94 5.94 43.36
N ALA A 197 21.68 5.36 44.28
CA ALA A 197 22.70 4.34 44.09
C ALA A 197 22.15 2.91 43.92
N ASP A 198 23.07 2.07 43.44
CA ASP A 198 23.05 0.61 43.37
C ASP A 198 22.40 -0.08 44.57
N ASN A 199 21.72 -1.19 44.29
CA ASN A 199 21.77 -2.33 45.19
C ASN A 199 21.67 -3.65 44.40
N ALA A 200 22.81 -4.32 44.28
CA ALA A 200 22.91 -5.72 43.92
C ALA A 200 22.63 -6.58 45.15
N SER A 201 21.81 -7.63 45.01
CA SER A 201 21.97 -8.93 45.70
C SER A 201 20.86 -9.92 45.33
N ARG A 202 21.31 -11.11 44.87
CA ARG A 202 20.79 -12.48 45.17
C ARG A 202 19.30 -12.73 44.86
N ILE A 203 18.88 -13.69 44.03
CA ILE A 203 19.32 -15.04 43.67
C ILE A 203 18.95 -15.27 42.20
#